data_AF-D8R7E4-F1
#
_entry.id   AF-D8R7E4-F1
#
_cell.length_a   1.000
_cell.length_b   1.000
_cell.length_c   1.000
_cell.angle_alpha   90.00
_cell.angle_beta   90.00
_cell.angle_gamma   90.00
#
_symmetry.space_group_name_H-M   'P 1'
#
loop_
_entity.id
_entity.type
_entity.pdbx_description
1 polymer ?
#
loop_
_entity_poly.entity_id
_entity_poly.type
_entity_poly.pdbx_seq_one_letter_code
_entity_poly.pdbx_strand_id
1 'polypeptide(L)'
;MASENDSSLTNVLATASGGRALRGFKVSGKEPGPVLSTHVLQVPSKIAIRGPVEPQKNETLNFSSIEDYNTFQEKLSTQGWTLAAKVGVSLGKLTMKLQGDYSEEEKEKCKKEVHKKVRTVIVTESLYVPMKCFQIPQLQMTLTDEAKADARRVTGATEATGFLEKYSSYVYAGLYHVGGVLFKEVNVTSSQEVNACLLMRRGLRKLEISGEVSYSSPFFDGKAEGKFSQISDTESSEFANSSLQFETSKVTVRVWGATSLETKDEFLKKLDADHAAWAIIDKDIDQVKDLVGIWELMAIDRDLKKPALEICKQWHTTSNGEVAELASSKSDEDKDRSKWLQSLLDRAKAFQDAIQKEITPSTGDK
;
A
#
# COMPACT_ATOMS: atom_id res chain seq x y z
N MET A 1 -17.40 -23.67 6.29
CA MET A 1 -16.61 -23.64 5.05
C MET A 1 -15.25 -24.21 5.38
N ALA A 2 -14.84 -25.26 4.67
CA ALA A 2 -13.62 -26.01 4.96
C ALA A 2 -12.38 -25.16 4.64
N SER A 3 -11.46 -25.04 5.59
CA SER A 3 -10.14 -24.47 5.35
C SER A 3 -9.30 -25.49 4.57
N GLU A 4 -8.96 -25.18 3.33
CA GLU A 4 -7.95 -25.93 2.58
C GLU A 4 -6.60 -25.69 3.25
N ASN A 5 -6.01 -26.76 3.77
CA ASN A 5 -4.71 -26.74 4.42
C ASN A 5 -3.68 -27.20 3.38
N ASP A 6 -3.36 -26.32 2.43
CA ASP A 6 -2.44 -26.60 1.34
C ASP A 6 -1.06 -25.99 1.64
N SER A 7 -0.05 -26.85 1.76
CA SER A 7 1.35 -26.45 1.96
C SER A 7 1.88 -25.52 0.86
N SER A 8 1.28 -25.54 -0.34
CA SER A 8 1.61 -24.62 -1.43
C SER A 8 1.28 -23.16 -1.08
N LEU A 9 0.25 -22.94 -0.26
CA LEU A 9 -0.23 -21.63 0.12
C LEU A 9 0.53 -21.05 1.34
N THR A 10 1.15 -21.89 2.17
CA THR A 10 2.08 -21.41 3.20
C THR A 10 3.31 -20.75 2.56
N ASN A 11 3.74 -21.23 1.39
CA ASN A 11 4.79 -20.58 0.61
C ASN A 11 4.39 -19.17 0.18
N VAL A 12 3.12 -18.92 -0.17
CA VAL A 12 2.62 -17.58 -0.54
C VAL A 12 2.91 -16.56 0.56
N LEU A 13 2.83 -16.92 1.85
CA LEU A 13 3.15 -16.00 2.94
C LEU A 13 4.64 -15.65 3.00
N ALA A 14 5.50 -16.64 2.76
CA ALA A 14 6.95 -16.48 2.81
C ALA A 14 7.49 -15.78 1.57
N THR A 15 6.85 -15.94 0.41
CA THR A 15 7.38 -15.47 -0.89
C THR A 15 6.61 -14.30 -1.48
N ALA A 16 5.28 -14.20 -1.29
CA ALA A 16 4.49 -13.13 -1.89
C ALA A 16 4.96 -11.77 -1.38
N SER A 17 5.24 -10.88 -2.34
CA SER A 17 5.81 -9.56 -2.08
C SER A 17 7.06 -9.59 -1.17
N GLY A 18 7.88 -10.65 -1.25
CA GLY A 18 9.11 -10.79 -0.47
C GLY A 18 8.91 -11.00 1.03
N GLY A 19 7.81 -11.68 1.41
CA GLY A 19 7.50 -11.96 2.82
C GLY A 19 6.96 -10.74 3.58
N ARG A 20 6.35 -9.78 2.86
CA ARG A 20 5.91 -8.50 3.43
C ARG A 20 4.88 -8.65 4.56
N ALA A 21 4.11 -9.74 4.61
CA ALA A 21 3.20 -10.01 5.72
C ALA A 21 3.95 -10.30 7.05
N LEU A 22 5.23 -10.64 6.98
CA LEU A 22 6.09 -11.00 8.11
C LEU A 22 7.00 -9.85 8.57
N ARG A 23 6.93 -8.71 7.89
CA ARG A 23 7.72 -7.51 8.13
C ARG A 23 6.90 -6.48 8.89
N GLY A 24 7.59 -5.65 9.68
CA GLY A 24 6.94 -4.56 10.38
C GLY A 24 6.54 -3.40 9.46
N PHE A 25 5.53 -2.67 9.90
CA PHE A 25 4.94 -1.51 9.27
C PHE A 25 5.24 -0.28 10.11
N LYS A 26 5.79 0.77 9.48
CA LYS A 26 6.06 2.03 10.15
C LYS A 26 4.81 2.90 10.08
N VAL A 27 4.30 3.26 11.26
CA VAL A 27 3.05 4.01 11.41
C VAL A 27 3.28 5.53 11.53
N SER A 28 4.45 5.95 12.02
CA SER A 28 4.82 7.35 12.21
C SER A 28 5.88 7.83 11.21
N GLY A 29 5.97 9.14 10.99
CA GLY A 29 6.94 9.82 10.11
C GLY A 29 6.34 10.25 8.76
N LYS A 30 7.01 11.15 8.03
CA LYS A 30 6.49 11.77 6.79
C LYS A 30 5.98 10.76 5.74
N GLU A 31 6.59 9.59 5.67
CA GLU A 31 6.24 8.48 4.77
C GLU A 31 5.88 7.22 5.58
N PRO A 32 4.61 7.08 6.02
CA PRO A 32 4.14 5.88 6.72
C PRO A 32 4.01 4.73 5.72
N GLY A 33 4.68 3.62 5.99
CA GLY A 33 4.74 2.49 5.07
C GLY A 33 5.61 1.32 5.55
N PRO A 34 5.60 0.18 4.86
CA PRO A 34 6.57 -0.88 5.04
C PRO A 34 7.94 -0.31 4.68
N VAL A 35 8.78 -0.15 5.70
CA VAL A 35 10.19 0.14 5.53
C VAL A 35 10.86 -1.10 4.94
N LEU A 36 12.08 -0.95 4.42
CA LEU A 36 13.03 -2.05 4.21
C LEU A 36 13.38 -2.74 5.55
N SER A 37 12.37 -3.26 6.24
CA SER A 37 12.49 -3.89 7.55
C SER A 37 12.81 -5.36 7.40
N THR A 38 13.62 -5.85 8.32
CA THR A 38 13.91 -7.28 8.49
C THR A 38 12.61 -7.99 8.89
N HIS A 39 12.50 -9.27 8.54
CA HIS A 39 11.40 -10.12 9.02
C HIS A 39 11.35 -10.07 10.55
N VAL A 40 10.25 -9.54 11.08
CA VAL A 40 10.02 -9.46 12.52
C VAL A 40 9.21 -10.65 13.01
N LEU A 41 8.37 -11.22 12.14
CA LEU A 41 7.59 -12.43 12.41
C LEU A 41 8.22 -13.67 11.78
N GLN A 42 8.13 -14.80 12.49
CA GLN A 42 8.30 -16.13 11.91
C GLN A 42 7.11 -16.45 11.00
N VAL A 43 7.34 -17.32 10.01
CA VAL A 43 6.25 -17.88 9.19
C VAL A 43 5.33 -18.69 10.10
N PRO A 44 4.05 -18.34 10.24
CA PRO A 44 3.12 -19.10 11.07
C PRO A 44 2.92 -20.51 10.51
N SER A 45 2.84 -21.50 11.39
CA SER A 45 2.76 -22.92 11.00
C SER A 45 1.44 -23.30 10.35
N LYS A 46 0.35 -22.57 10.63
CA LYS A 46 -0.98 -22.78 10.05
C LYS A 46 -1.68 -21.46 9.88
N ILE A 47 -2.10 -21.13 8.66
CA ILE A 47 -2.90 -19.93 8.39
C ILE A 47 -4.19 -20.32 7.68
N ALA A 48 -5.29 -19.70 8.11
CA ALA A 48 -6.56 -19.83 7.43
C ALA A 48 -6.56 -18.96 6.16
N ILE A 49 -6.59 -19.62 5.00
CA ILE A 49 -6.67 -18.97 3.70
C ILE A 49 -8.08 -19.18 3.16
N ARG A 50 -8.65 -18.12 2.59
CA ARG A 50 -10.03 -18.11 2.11
C ARG A 50 -10.07 -17.60 0.68
N GLY A 51 -11.20 -17.85 0.02
CA GLY A 51 -11.50 -17.25 -1.27
C GLY A 51 -11.48 -15.72 -1.22
N PRO A 52 -11.41 -15.05 -2.37
CA PRO A 52 -11.34 -13.61 -2.43
C PRO A 52 -12.62 -13.00 -1.85
N VAL A 53 -12.47 -11.99 -0.99
CA VAL A 53 -13.61 -11.26 -0.41
C VAL A 53 -14.11 -10.18 -1.36
N GLU A 54 -13.20 -9.60 -2.14
CA GLU A 54 -13.54 -8.64 -3.19
C GLU A 54 -13.67 -9.33 -4.54
N PRO A 55 -14.58 -8.87 -5.43
CA PRO A 55 -14.60 -9.33 -6.80
C PRO A 55 -13.44 -8.73 -7.60
N GLN A 56 -13.14 -9.37 -8.73
CA GLN A 56 -12.31 -8.76 -9.76
C GLN A 56 -12.95 -7.44 -10.22
N LYS A 57 -12.15 -6.38 -10.35
CA LYS A 57 -12.64 -5.05 -10.74
C LYS A 57 -11.72 -4.41 -11.78
N ASN A 58 -12.32 -3.67 -12.69
CA ASN A 58 -11.62 -2.77 -13.60
C ASN A 58 -11.89 -1.34 -13.18
N GLU A 59 -10.84 -0.54 -12.98
CA GLU A 59 -10.97 0.87 -12.61
C GLU A 59 -10.13 1.74 -13.53
N THR A 60 -10.65 2.94 -13.82
CA THR A 60 -9.91 4.00 -14.50
C THR A 60 -9.61 5.09 -13.48
N LEU A 61 -8.32 5.34 -13.26
CA LEU A 61 -7.80 6.37 -12.36
C LEU A 61 -7.20 7.50 -13.20
N ASN A 62 -7.42 8.75 -12.78
CA ASN A 62 -6.94 9.92 -13.51
C ASN A 62 -6.20 10.86 -12.54
N PHE A 63 -5.02 11.30 -12.94
CA PHE A 63 -4.16 12.19 -12.15
C PHE A 63 -3.85 13.47 -12.93
N SER A 64 -3.89 14.62 -12.26
CA SER A 64 -3.64 15.95 -12.89
C SER A 64 -2.21 16.42 -12.73
N SER A 65 -1.43 15.66 -11.96
CA SER A 65 -0.08 15.99 -11.55
C SER A 65 0.71 14.69 -11.46
N ILE A 66 2.03 14.81 -11.62
CA ILE A 66 2.93 13.67 -11.46
C ILE A 66 3.07 13.35 -9.96
N GLU A 67 2.92 14.37 -9.11
CA GLU A 67 2.97 14.27 -7.66
C GLU A 67 1.86 13.37 -7.14
N ASP A 68 0.60 13.59 -7.53
CA ASP A 68 -0.54 12.74 -7.11
C ASP A 68 -0.34 11.29 -7.57
N TYR A 69 0.20 11.13 -8.79
CA TYR A 69 0.51 9.82 -9.34
C TYR A 69 1.61 9.10 -8.56
N ASN A 70 2.68 9.80 -8.19
CA ASN A 70 3.75 9.25 -7.35
C ASN A 70 3.22 8.87 -5.97
N THR A 71 2.38 9.72 -5.35
CA THR A 71 1.72 9.39 -4.09
C THR A 71 0.81 8.18 -4.22
N PHE A 72 0.11 8.02 -5.34
CA PHE A 72 -0.67 6.81 -5.63
C PHE A 72 0.22 5.57 -5.68
N GLN A 73 1.33 5.62 -6.43
CA GLN A 73 2.27 4.50 -6.54
C GLN A 73 2.87 4.14 -5.17
N GLU A 74 3.25 5.15 -4.40
CA GLU A 74 3.75 4.98 -3.05
C GLU A 74 2.70 4.29 -2.17
N LYS A 75 1.47 4.82 -2.08
CA LYS A 75 0.40 4.21 -1.27
C LYS A 75 0.03 2.81 -1.73
N LEU A 76 0.01 2.55 -3.04
CA LEU A 76 -0.24 1.22 -3.57
C LEU A 76 0.83 0.25 -3.07
N SER A 77 2.09 0.72 -3.08
CA SER A 77 3.22 -0.07 -2.61
C SER A 77 3.32 -0.24 -1.12
N THR A 78 2.80 0.69 -0.33
CA THR A 78 2.95 0.66 1.11
C THR A 78 1.72 0.11 1.81
N GLN A 79 0.54 0.54 1.35
CA GLN A 79 -0.73 0.37 2.03
C GLN A 79 -1.70 -0.54 1.26
N GLY A 80 -1.60 -0.61 -0.06
CA GLY A 80 -2.44 -1.47 -0.90
C GLY A 80 -3.46 -0.70 -1.75
N TRP A 81 -4.17 -1.43 -2.60
CA TRP A 81 -5.09 -0.87 -3.60
C TRP A 81 -6.13 0.08 -3.03
N THR A 82 -6.86 -0.33 -1.99
CA THR A 82 -8.02 0.42 -1.49
C THR A 82 -7.63 1.81 -0.99
N LEU A 83 -6.47 1.92 -0.34
CA LEU A 83 -5.95 3.20 0.12
C LEU A 83 -5.32 4.03 -1.00
N ALA A 84 -4.61 3.38 -1.92
CA ALA A 84 -4.02 4.05 -3.07
C ALA A 84 -5.08 4.67 -3.98
N ALA A 85 -6.13 3.91 -4.30
CA ALA A 85 -7.19 4.33 -5.19
C ALA A 85 -7.89 5.63 -4.73
N LYS A 86 -7.86 5.96 -3.42
CA LYS A 86 -8.36 7.24 -2.88
C LYS A 86 -7.55 8.45 -3.39
N VAL A 87 -6.24 8.30 -3.63
CA VAL A 87 -5.37 9.37 -4.17
C VAL A 87 -5.72 9.68 -5.62
N GLY A 88 -6.06 8.66 -6.41
CA GLY A 88 -6.52 8.81 -7.80
C GLY A 88 -7.89 9.49 -7.95
N VAL A 89 -8.45 10.02 -6.86
CA VAL A 89 -9.70 10.80 -6.82
C VAL A 89 -9.43 12.31 -6.68
N SER A 90 -8.18 12.79 -6.79
CA SER A 90 -7.83 14.22 -6.65
C SER A 90 -8.47 15.15 -7.71
N LEU A 91 -9.03 14.59 -8.79
CA LEU A 91 -9.88 15.24 -9.81
C LEU A 91 -11.32 14.69 -9.83
N GLY A 92 -11.69 13.95 -8.78
CA GLY A 92 -12.84 13.05 -8.80
C GLY A 92 -12.61 11.80 -9.66
N LYS A 93 -13.37 10.73 -9.37
CA LYS A 93 -13.55 9.62 -10.30
C LYS A 93 -14.32 10.15 -11.52
N LEU A 94 -13.60 10.58 -12.55
CA LEU A 94 -14.19 10.83 -13.85
C LEU A 94 -14.17 9.52 -14.64
N THR A 95 -15.24 8.74 -14.52
CA THR A 95 -15.42 7.49 -15.26
C THR A 95 -15.85 7.84 -16.70
N MET A 96 -14.97 8.48 -17.46
CA MET A 96 -15.26 8.81 -18.87
C MET A 96 -15.26 7.54 -19.71
N LYS A 97 -16.44 6.97 -19.97
CA LYS A 97 -16.61 5.99 -21.05
C LYS A 97 -16.56 6.70 -22.39
N LEU A 98 -15.78 6.18 -23.32
CA LEU A 98 -15.53 6.80 -24.62
C LEU A 98 -16.69 6.60 -25.63
N GLN A 99 -17.58 5.64 -25.36
CA GLN A 99 -18.66 5.23 -26.27
C GLN A 99 -20.06 5.09 -25.63
N GLY A 100 -20.29 5.63 -24.42
CA GLY A 100 -21.61 5.60 -23.78
C GLY A 100 -22.16 7.01 -23.55
N ASP A 101 -23.48 7.17 -23.63
CA ASP A 101 -24.16 8.36 -23.13
C ASP A 101 -23.76 8.59 -21.67
N TYR A 102 -23.14 9.74 -21.40
CA TYR A 102 -22.72 10.13 -20.07
C TYR A 102 -23.95 10.16 -19.14
N SER A 103 -23.80 9.63 -17.93
CA SER A 103 -24.74 9.97 -16.87
C SER A 103 -24.69 11.49 -16.61
N GLU A 104 -25.81 12.08 -16.20
CA GLU A 104 -25.86 13.52 -15.91
C GLU A 104 -24.83 13.93 -14.82
N GLU A 105 -24.52 13.04 -13.88
CA GLU A 105 -23.48 13.24 -12.87
C GLU A 105 -22.06 13.33 -13.46
N GLU A 106 -21.74 12.52 -14.48
CA GLU A 106 -20.43 12.56 -15.16
C GLU A 106 -20.28 13.82 -16.02
N LYS A 107 -21.37 14.27 -16.67
CA LYS A 107 -21.40 15.54 -17.40
C LYS A 107 -21.16 16.71 -16.45
N GLU A 108 -21.80 16.69 -15.28
CA GLU A 108 -21.69 17.77 -14.30
C GLU A 108 -20.33 17.81 -13.59
N LYS A 109 -19.74 16.65 -13.29
CA LYS A 109 -18.34 16.57 -12.81
C LYS A 109 -17.34 17.05 -13.85
N CYS A 110 -17.48 16.64 -15.12
CA CYS A 110 -16.59 17.18 -16.16
C CYS A 110 -16.83 18.69 -16.35
N LYS A 111 -18.04 19.23 -16.21
CA LYS A 111 -18.27 20.69 -16.22
C LYS A 111 -17.51 21.41 -15.09
N LYS A 112 -17.43 20.84 -13.89
CA LYS A 112 -16.64 21.39 -12.77
C LYS A 112 -15.13 21.31 -13.05
N GLU A 113 -14.65 20.16 -13.50
CA GLU A 113 -13.22 19.91 -13.83
C GLU A 113 -12.77 20.60 -15.13
N VAL A 114 -13.70 20.98 -16.01
CA VAL A 114 -13.42 21.74 -17.25
C VAL A 114 -12.75 23.08 -16.98
N HIS A 115 -12.90 23.62 -15.78
CA HIS A 115 -12.27 24.90 -15.40
C HIS A 115 -10.82 24.72 -14.93
N LYS A 116 -10.37 23.49 -14.62
CA LYS A 116 -9.00 23.22 -14.22
C LYS A 116 -8.13 23.11 -15.47
N LYS A 117 -7.20 24.05 -15.62
CA LYS A 117 -6.20 24.03 -16.67
C LYS A 117 -4.94 23.35 -16.16
N VAL A 118 -4.46 22.34 -16.89
CA VAL A 118 -3.27 21.55 -16.53
C VAL A 118 -2.45 21.30 -17.79
N ARG A 119 -1.15 21.03 -17.61
CA ARG A 119 -0.24 20.68 -18.72
C ARG A 119 -0.14 19.18 -18.93
N THR A 120 -0.35 18.40 -17.87
CA THR A 120 -0.13 16.97 -17.87
C THR A 120 -1.30 16.27 -17.20
N VAL A 121 -1.68 15.11 -17.74
CA VAL A 121 -2.52 14.15 -17.03
C VAL A 121 -1.94 12.76 -17.19
N ILE A 122 -2.16 11.92 -16.19
CA ILE A 122 -1.87 10.49 -16.26
C ILE A 122 -3.21 9.76 -16.17
N VAL A 123 -3.53 8.99 -17.19
CA VAL A 123 -4.73 8.14 -17.23
C VAL A 123 -4.28 6.70 -17.04
N THR A 124 -4.85 6.00 -16.08
CA THR A 124 -4.47 4.63 -15.70
C THR A 124 -5.71 3.74 -15.73
N GLU A 125 -5.75 2.78 -16.66
CA GLU A 125 -6.64 1.63 -16.58
C GLU A 125 -6.00 0.56 -15.72
N SER A 126 -6.81 -0.06 -14.87
CA SER A 126 -6.35 -1.08 -13.94
C SER A 126 -7.29 -2.25 -13.92
N LEU A 127 -6.72 -3.44 -13.77
CA LEU A 127 -7.42 -4.71 -13.58
C LEU A 127 -6.91 -5.32 -12.28
N TYR A 128 -7.74 -5.25 -11.24
CA TYR A 128 -7.49 -5.83 -9.93
C TYR A 128 -8.08 -7.24 -9.87
N VAL A 129 -7.22 -8.23 -9.62
CA VAL A 129 -7.57 -9.67 -9.65
C VAL A 129 -7.22 -10.31 -8.30
N PRO A 130 -8.17 -10.36 -7.36
CA PRO A 130 -7.98 -11.02 -6.07
C PRO A 130 -8.15 -12.53 -6.23
N MET A 131 -7.16 -13.30 -5.75
CA MET A 131 -7.15 -14.76 -5.83
C MET A 131 -7.55 -15.39 -4.50
N LYS A 132 -6.97 -14.92 -3.40
CA LYS A 132 -7.23 -15.41 -2.05
C LYS A 132 -7.09 -14.27 -1.04
N CYS A 133 -7.53 -14.52 0.18
CA CYS A 133 -7.21 -13.67 1.32
C CYS A 133 -6.78 -14.51 2.53
N PHE A 134 -6.01 -13.89 3.41
CA PHE A 134 -5.56 -14.52 4.65
C PHE A 134 -5.40 -13.48 5.76
N GLN A 135 -5.38 -13.96 7.00
CA GLN A 135 -5.06 -13.16 8.18
C GLN A 135 -3.98 -13.88 8.96
N ILE A 136 -3.10 -13.14 9.63
CA ILE A 136 -2.21 -13.69 10.65
C ILE A 136 -2.81 -13.29 11.99
N PRO A 137 -3.54 -14.18 12.70
CA PRO A 137 -4.08 -13.84 14.01
C PRO A 137 -2.96 -13.46 14.96
N GLN A 138 -3.18 -12.48 15.83
CA GLN A 138 -2.18 -12.03 16.83
C GLN A 138 -1.61 -13.20 17.65
N LEU A 139 -2.44 -14.18 18.01
CA LEU A 139 -2.02 -15.37 18.77
C LEU A 139 -1.02 -16.28 18.01
N GLN A 140 -0.93 -16.15 16.69
CA GLN A 140 0.00 -16.89 15.85
C GLN A 140 1.22 -16.06 15.44
N MET A 141 1.22 -14.75 15.74
CA MET A 141 2.35 -13.86 15.46
C MET A 141 3.47 -14.13 16.46
N THR A 142 4.52 -14.81 16.00
CA THR A 142 5.71 -15.10 16.80
C THR A 142 6.89 -14.33 16.26
N LEU A 143 7.62 -13.62 17.13
CA LEU A 143 8.82 -12.90 16.72
C LEU A 143 9.93 -13.86 16.27
N THR A 144 10.72 -13.45 15.28
CA THR A 144 11.94 -14.19 14.88
C THR A 144 12.95 -14.25 16.02
N ASP A 145 13.81 -15.27 16.02
CA ASP A 145 14.83 -15.40 17.06
C ASP A 145 15.84 -14.24 17.01
N GLU A 146 16.10 -13.71 15.82
CA GLU A 146 16.88 -12.50 15.61
C GLU A 146 16.21 -11.28 16.26
N ALA A 147 14.91 -11.06 16.00
CA ALA A 147 14.17 -9.96 16.63
C ALA A 147 14.13 -10.09 18.17
N LYS A 148 13.97 -11.31 18.70
CA LYS A 148 14.04 -11.55 20.15
C LYS A 148 15.43 -11.28 20.71
N ALA A 149 16.49 -11.71 20.02
CA ALA A 149 17.87 -11.46 20.45
C ALA A 149 18.20 -9.96 20.43
N ASP A 150 17.71 -9.22 19.45
CA ASP A 150 17.86 -7.77 19.33
C ASP A 150 17.07 -7.04 20.42
N ALA A 151 15.83 -7.45 20.67
CA ALA A 151 15.01 -6.95 21.75
C ALA A 151 15.69 -7.09 23.13
N ARG A 152 16.32 -8.23 23.41
CA ARG A 152 17.04 -8.44 24.69
C ARG A 152 18.18 -7.43 24.93
N ARG A 153 18.70 -6.82 23.87
CA ARG A 153 19.76 -5.80 23.96
C ARG A 153 19.21 -4.40 24.19
N VAL A 154 17.89 -4.21 24.16
CA VAL A 154 17.29 -2.90 24.40
C VAL A 154 17.26 -2.59 25.89
N THR A 155 18.12 -1.64 26.29
CA THR A 155 18.24 -1.16 27.67
C THR A 155 17.82 0.30 27.85
N GLY A 156 17.64 1.04 26.75
CA GLY A 156 17.21 2.44 26.79
C GLY A 156 16.79 2.98 25.42
N ALA A 157 16.64 4.31 25.34
CA ALA A 157 16.08 5.01 24.19
C ALA A 157 16.88 4.81 22.88
N THR A 158 18.21 4.76 22.96
CA THR A 158 19.08 4.60 21.79
C THR A 158 18.90 3.23 21.15
N GLU A 159 18.95 2.16 21.95
CA GLU A 159 18.76 0.80 21.45
C GLU A 159 17.31 0.57 20.99
N ALA A 160 16.34 1.18 21.67
CA ALA A 160 14.94 1.17 21.27
C ALA A 160 14.73 1.82 19.89
N THR A 161 15.42 2.94 19.63
CA THR A 161 15.39 3.61 18.32
C THR A 161 15.95 2.70 17.23
N GLY A 162 17.12 2.09 17.45
CA GLY A 162 17.72 1.15 16.50
C GLY A 162 16.84 -0.08 16.24
N PHE A 163 16.14 -0.58 17.27
CA PHE A 163 15.16 -1.66 17.10
C PHE A 163 13.99 -1.24 16.21
N LEU A 164 13.40 -0.07 16.46
CA LEU A 164 12.28 0.48 15.68
C LEU A 164 12.69 0.81 14.24
N GLU A 165 13.92 1.25 14.00
CA GLU A 165 14.45 1.45 12.63
C GLU A 165 14.56 0.14 11.87
N LYS A 166 15.03 -0.93 12.53
CA LYS A 166 15.25 -2.25 11.91
C LYS A 166 13.94 -3.02 11.68
N TYR A 167 13.04 -3.03 12.65
CA TYR A 167 11.84 -3.88 12.65
C TYR A 167 10.52 -3.10 12.52
N SER A 168 10.55 -1.77 12.50
CA SER A 168 9.36 -0.90 12.58
C SER A 168 8.59 -1.04 13.91
N SER A 169 7.42 -0.40 14.03
CA SER A 169 6.66 -0.31 15.29
C SER A 169 5.48 -1.28 15.38
N TYR A 170 4.84 -1.60 14.25
CA TYR A 170 3.63 -2.43 14.22
C TYR A 170 3.75 -3.58 13.23
N VAL A 171 2.90 -4.59 13.41
CA VAL A 171 2.57 -5.59 12.38
C VAL A 171 1.07 -5.54 12.13
N TYR A 172 0.63 -6.05 10.99
CA TYR A 172 -0.79 -6.02 10.59
C TYR A 172 -1.43 -7.40 10.76
N ALA A 173 -2.49 -7.47 11.56
CA ALA A 173 -3.26 -8.67 11.88
C ALA A 173 -4.57 -8.77 11.08
N GLY A 174 -4.90 -7.73 10.31
CA GLY A 174 -6.10 -7.68 9.49
C GLY A 174 -5.99 -8.52 8.22
N LEU A 175 -6.88 -8.25 7.27
CA LEU A 175 -7.03 -9.05 6.05
C LEU A 175 -6.04 -8.64 4.96
N TYR A 176 -5.22 -9.59 4.54
CA TYR A 176 -4.37 -9.45 3.36
C TYR A 176 -5.08 -10.03 2.15
N HIS A 177 -5.08 -9.27 1.05
CA HIS A 177 -5.56 -9.72 -0.26
C HIS A 177 -4.36 -10.08 -1.12
N VAL A 178 -4.38 -11.27 -1.71
CA VAL A 178 -3.33 -11.73 -2.62
C VAL A 178 -3.88 -12.02 -4.01
N GLY A 179 -3.07 -11.72 -5.02
CA GLY A 179 -3.41 -11.93 -6.42
C GLY A 179 -2.49 -11.08 -7.28
N GLY A 180 -3.06 -10.37 -8.26
CA GLY A 180 -2.31 -9.41 -9.05
C GLY A 180 -3.11 -8.17 -9.44
N VAL A 181 -2.39 -7.13 -9.83
CA VAL A 181 -2.97 -5.93 -10.44
C VAL A 181 -2.24 -5.62 -11.74
N LEU A 182 -2.98 -5.54 -12.83
CA LEU A 182 -2.46 -5.08 -14.12
C LEU A 182 -2.81 -3.61 -14.31
N PHE A 183 -1.86 -2.80 -14.76
CA PHE A 183 -2.01 -1.39 -15.05
C PHE A 183 -1.64 -1.11 -16.50
N LYS A 184 -2.46 -0.31 -17.16
CA LYS A 184 -2.19 0.26 -18.48
C LYS A 184 -2.36 1.75 -18.38
N GLU A 185 -1.29 2.48 -18.64
CA GLU A 185 -1.22 3.88 -18.29
C GLU A 185 -0.78 4.72 -19.47
N VAL A 186 -1.27 5.94 -19.55
CA VAL A 186 -0.78 6.91 -20.52
C VAL A 186 -0.55 8.25 -19.84
N ASN A 187 0.66 8.76 -19.99
CA ASN A 187 0.98 10.14 -19.65
C ASN A 187 0.73 11.00 -20.89
N VAL A 188 -0.11 12.02 -20.78
CA VAL A 188 -0.39 12.98 -21.85
C VAL A 188 0.07 14.38 -21.41
N THR A 189 1.00 14.96 -22.14
CA THR A 189 1.51 16.31 -21.90
C THR A 189 1.22 17.24 -23.07
N SER A 190 0.85 18.48 -22.76
CA SER A 190 0.59 19.57 -23.69
C SER A 190 1.59 20.71 -23.46
N SER A 191 1.99 21.38 -24.55
CA SER A 191 2.90 22.53 -24.51
C SER A 191 2.34 23.72 -23.74
N GLN A 192 1.01 23.80 -23.67
CA GLN A 192 0.27 24.83 -22.97
C GLN A 192 -0.72 24.22 -21.99
N GLU A 193 -1.12 25.03 -21.02
CA GLU A 193 -2.20 24.71 -20.10
C GLU A 193 -3.52 24.57 -20.84
N VAL A 194 -4.07 23.36 -20.79
CA VAL A 194 -5.32 22.99 -21.44
C VAL A 194 -6.28 22.40 -20.43
N ASN A 195 -7.54 22.32 -20.81
CA ASN A 195 -8.58 21.72 -20.01
C ASN A 195 -8.25 20.25 -19.65
N ALA A 196 -8.33 19.90 -18.36
CA ALA A 196 -8.02 18.56 -17.88
C ALA A 196 -8.88 17.46 -18.52
N CYS A 197 -10.20 17.68 -18.72
CA CYS A 197 -11.08 16.73 -19.42
C CYS A 197 -10.62 16.48 -20.87
N LEU A 198 -10.06 17.47 -21.58
CA LEU A 198 -9.57 17.26 -22.95
C LEU A 198 -8.34 16.35 -22.98
N LEU A 199 -7.41 16.56 -22.03
CA LEU A 199 -6.24 15.70 -21.89
C LEU A 199 -6.63 14.28 -21.48
N MET A 200 -7.57 14.13 -20.54
CA MET A 200 -8.07 12.81 -20.11
C MET A 200 -8.72 12.06 -21.27
N ARG A 201 -9.60 12.70 -22.05
CA ARG A 201 -10.20 12.10 -23.25
C ARG A 201 -9.16 11.67 -24.28
N ARG A 202 -8.08 12.44 -24.43
CA ARG A 202 -6.97 12.06 -25.30
C ARG A 202 -6.23 10.84 -24.75
N GLY A 203 -5.99 10.81 -23.45
CA GLY A 203 -5.38 9.66 -22.78
C GLY A 203 -6.21 8.38 -22.97
N LEU A 204 -7.50 8.43 -22.64
CA LEU A 204 -8.40 7.30 -22.78
C LEU A 204 -8.46 6.78 -24.23
N ARG A 205 -8.54 7.67 -25.23
CA ARG A 205 -8.48 7.25 -26.64
C ARG A 205 -7.17 6.54 -26.97
N LYS A 206 -6.05 7.02 -26.44
CA LYS A 206 -4.77 6.38 -26.67
C LYS A 206 -4.71 5.01 -25.98
N LEU A 207 -5.33 4.84 -24.81
CA LEU A 207 -5.45 3.53 -24.17
C LEU A 207 -6.33 2.57 -24.96
N GLU A 208 -7.43 3.02 -25.56
CA GLU A 208 -8.28 2.17 -26.42
C GLU A 208 -7.57 1.75 -27.71
N ILE A 209 -6.85 2.68 -28.37
CA ILE A 209 -6.20 2.43 -29.65
C ILE A 209 -4.90 1.62 -29.49
N SER A 210 -4.23 1.71 -28.34
CA SER A 210 -3.02 0.93 -28.06
C SER A 210 -3.35 -0.53 -27.76
N GLY A 211 -3.70 -1.30 -28.79
CA GLY A 211 -3.73 -2.76 -28.70
C GLY A 211 -2.35 -3.33 -28.33
N GLU A 212 -2.34 -4.37 -27.48
CA GLU A 212 -1.22 -5.27 -27.14
C GLU A 212 0.18 -4.64 -27.15
N VAL A 213 0.41 -3.66 -26.27
CA VAL A 213 1.78 -3.21 -25.96
C VAL A 213 2.45 -4.31 -25.14
N SER A 214 3.59 -4.81 -25.63
CA SER A 214 4.39 -5.85 -24.98
C SER A 214 4.79 -5.44 -23.56
N TYR A 215 4.92 -6.40 -22.64
CA TYR A 215 5.12 -6.15 -21.21
C TYR A 215 6.44 -6.79 -20.78
N SER A 216 7.31 -6.02 -20.13
CA SER A 216 8.46 -6.55 -19.42
C SER A 216 8.23 -6.41 -17.93
N SER A 217 9.00 -7.13 -17.12
CA SER A 217 9.05 -7.02 -15.67
C SER A 217 10.51 -7.15 -15.26
N PRO A 218 11.18 -6.11 -14.72
CA PRO A 218 12.41 -6.30 -13.98
C PRO A 218 12.03 -6.86 -12.62
N PHE A 219 12.34 -8.14 -12.46
CA PHE A 219 12.61 -8.86 -11.22
C PHE A 219 12.29 -8.16 -9.89
N PHE A 220 11.37 -8.78 -9.16
CA PHE A 220 11.19 -8.67 -7.72
C PHE A 220 12.31 -9.51 -7.03
N ASP A 221 13.54 -9.00 -6.96
CA ASP A 221 14.50 -9.51 -5.98
C ASP A 221 14.18 -8.87 -4.64
N GLY A 222 14.08 -9.68 -3.58
CA GLY A 222 13.49 -9.37 -2.27
C GLY A 222 14.24 -8.32 -1.43
N LYS A 223 14.94 -7.36 -2.05
CA LYS A 223 15.76 -6.33 -1.43
C LYS A 223 15.47 -4.89 -1.85
N ALA A 224 14.57 -4.63 -2.80
CA ALA A 224 14.20 -3.27 -3.15
C ALA A 224 12.70 -3.13 -3.33
N GLU A 225 12.20 -1.99 -2.87
CA GLU A 225 10.92 -1.37 -3.20
C GLU A 225 10.40 -1.83 -4.57
N GLY A 226 9.10 -2.17 -4.64
CA GLY A 226 8.46 -2.61 -5.86
C GLY A 226 8.69 -1.62 -6.99
N LYS A 227 9.71 -1.88 -7.80
CA LYS A 227 10.08 -1.04 -8.92
C LYS A 227 9.43 -1.61 -10.15
N PHE A 228 8.48 -0.85 -10.67
CA PHE A 228 7.75 -1.22 -11.86
C PHE A 228 8.67 -1.35 -13.09
N SER A 229 8.35 -2.29 -13.95
CA SER A 229 8.78 -2.31 -15.34
C SER A 229 8.25 -1.12 -16.12
N GLN A 230 9.04 -0.70 -17.10
CA GLN A 230 8.62 0.27 -18.09
C GLN A 230 8.92 -0.31 -19.48
N ILE A 231 7.88 -0.58 -20.27
CA ILE A 231 8.01 -0.65 -21.73
C ILE A 231 7.50 0.66 -22.31
N SER A 232 8.22 1.16 -23.30
CA SER A 232 7.96 2.43 -23.97
C SER A 232 7.82 2.21 -25.46
N ASP A 233 6.62 2.33 -25.98
CA ASP A 233 6.44 2.68 -27.38
C ASP A 233 6.51 4.19 -27.51
N THR A 234 7.53 4.65 -28.22
CA THR A 234 7.72 6.04 -28.62
C THR A 234 7.37 6.11 -30.09
N GLU A 235 6.32 6.85 -30.44
CA GLU A 235 6.05 7.55 -31.72
C GLU A 235 4.57 7.96 -31.74
N SER A 236 4.09 8.98 -32.45
CA SER A 236 4.64 10.22 -33.00
C SER A 236 3.45 11.18 -33.13
N SER A 237 3.69 12.43 -33.51
CA SER A 237 2.67 13.44 -33.78
C SER A 237 1.72 13.01 -34.92
N GLU A 238 0.40 13.02 -34.68
CA GLU A 238 -0.59 13.63 -35.59
C GLU A 238 -2.05 13.45 -35.11
N PHE A 239 -2.80 14.56 -35.10
CA PHE A 239 -4.16 14.66 -35.64
C PHE A 239 -4.37 16.14 -35.96
N ALA A 240 -4.26 16.47 -37.24
CA ALA A 240 -4.56 17.78 -37.79
C ALA A 240 -6.07 18.06 -37.65
N ASN A 241 -6.46 18.86 -36.64
CA ASN A 241 -7.61 19.78 -36.68
C ASN A 241 -7.94 20.49 -35.35
N SER A 242 -7.04 20.53 -34.37
CA SER A 242 -7.20 21.40 -33.20
C SER A 242 -5.96 22.26 -33.02
N SER A 243 -6.12 23.55 -32.75
CA SER A 243 -5.08 24.52 -32.40
C SER A 243 -4.29 24.19 -31.11
N LEU A 244 -4.36 22.95 -30.64
CA LEU A 244 -3.74 22.43 -29.42
C LEU A 244 -2.60 21.50 -29.82
N GLN A 245 -1.36 21.94 -29.58
CA GLN A 245 -0.17 21.12 -29.77
C GLN A 245 0.02 20.22 -28.55
N PHE A 246 -0.22 18.92 -28.72
CA PHE A 246 0.09 17.91 -27.70
C PHE A 246 1.49 17.37 -27.95
N GLU A 247 2.38 17.48 -26.96
CA GLU A 247 3.81 17.23 -27.15
C GLU A 247 4.17 15.76 -27.00
N THR A 248 3.59 15.07 -26.01
CA THR A 248 3.95 13.68 -25.75
C THR A 248 2.74 12.88 -25.24
N SER A 249 2.64 11.65 -25.72
CA SER A 249 1.76 10.67 -25.11
C SER A 249 2.47 9.32 -25.10
N LYS A 250 2.71 8.75 -23.92
CA LYS A 250 3.46 7.49 -23.76
C LYS A 250 2.59 6.48 -23.03
N VAL A 251 2.35 5.33 -23.66
CA VAL A 251 1.66 4.22 -23.01
C VAL A 251 2.69 3.40 -22.23
N THR A 252 2.39 3.09 -20.98
CA THR A 252 3.22 2.27 -20.08
C THR A 252 2.33 1.21 -19.48
N VAL A 253 2.74 -0.06 -19.59
CA VAL A 253 2.06 -1.18 -18.97
C VAL A 253 2.87 -1.67 -17.78
N ARG A 254 2.22 -1.89 -16.65
CA ARG A 254 2.82 -2.34 -15.38
C ARG A 254 2.03 -3.48 -14.81
N VAL A 255 2.71 -4.41 -14.14
CA VAL A 255 2.05 -5.52 -13.44
C VAL A 255 2.54 -5.57 -11.99
N TRP A 256 1.60 -5.78 -11.07
CA TRP A 256 1.83 -6.04 -9.66
C TRP A 256 1.47 -7.50 -9.39
N GLY A 257 2.46 -8.33 -9.04
CA GLY A 257 2.30 -9.79 -9.18
C GLY A 257 2.49 -10.22 -10.63
N ALA A 258 2.84 -11.49 -10.84
CA ALA A 258 3.30 -12.12 -12.08
C ALA A 258 4.62 -11.56 -12.66
N THR A 259 5.52 -12.46 -13.05
CA THR A 259 6.95 -12.15 -13.29
C THR A 259 7.33 -11.77 -14.73
N SER A 260 6.43 -11.94 -15.69
CA SER A 260 6.62 -11.64 -17.13
C SER A 260 5.38 -12.07 -17.89
N LEU A 261 4.79 -11.20 -18.70
CA LEU A 261 3.52 -11.44 -19.40
C LEU A 261 3.42 -10.57 -20.66
N GLU A 262 2.77 -11.03 -21.71
CA GLU A 262 2.65 -10.30 -22.98
C GLU A 262 1.21 -9.84 -23.27
N THR A 263 0.20 -10.32 -22.53
CA THR A 263 -1.21 -9.89 -22.67
C THR A 263 -2.02 -9.98 -21.37
N LYS A 264 -3.22 -9.37 -21.36
CA LYS A 264 -4.20 -9.51 -20.26
C LYS A 264 -4.61 -10.97 -20.01
N ASP A 265 -4.79 -11.76 -21.06
CA ASP A 265 -5.24 -13.15 -20.92
C ASP A 265 -4.14 -14.04 -20.34
N GLU A 266 -2.89 -13.80 -20.73
CA GLU A 266 -1.74 -14.46 -20.11
C GLU A 266 -1.59 -14.08 -18.64
N PHE A 267 -1.87 -12.81 -18.28
CA PHE A 267 -1.88 -12.38 -16.88
C PHE A 267 -2.86 -13.19 -16.04
N LEU A 268 -4.10 -13.30 -16.51
CA LEU A 268 -5.13 -14.08 -15.81
C LEU A 268 -4.75 -15.56 -15.73
N LYS A 269 -4.28 -16.15 -16.84
CA LYS A 269 -3.83 -17.56 -16.87
C LYS A 269 -2.67 -17.81 -15.90
N LYS A 270 -1.71 -16.89 -15.80
CA LYS A 270 -0.54 -17.04 -14.92
C LYS A 270 -0.92 -16.90 -13.44
N LEU A 271 -1.81 -15.97 -13.10
CA LEU A 271 -2.35 -15.89 -11.75
C LEU A 271 -3.13 -17.15 -11.36
N ASP A 272 -3.87 -17.76 -12.29
CA ASP A 272 -4.60 -19.00 -12.01
C ASP A 272 -3.66 -20.21 -11.86
N ALA A 273 -2.60 -20.27 -12.68
CA ALA A 273 -1.72 -21.44 -12.75
C ALA A 273 -0.56 -21.46 -11.72
N ASP A 274 -0.08 -20.31 -11.25
CA ASP A 274 1.14 -20.22 -10.43
C ASP A 274 0.96 -19.30 -9.21
N HIS A 275 0.93 -19.90 -8.01
CA HIS A 275 0.86 -19.15 -6.75
C HIS A 275 2.08 -18.26 -6.49
N ALA A 276 3.24 -18.55 -7.10
CA ALA A 276 4.43 -17.69 -7.01
C ALA A 276 4.25 -16.38 -7.80
N ALA A 277 3.29 -16.32 -8.71
CA ALA A 277 2.90 -15.08 -9.38
C ALA A 277 2.07 -14.16 -8.46
N TRP A 278 1.61 -14.61 -7.30
CA TRP A 278 0.78 -13.80 -6.43
C TRP A 278 1.60 -12.79 -5.62
N ALA A 279 1.06 -11.58 -5.50
CA ALA A 279 1.56 -10.53 -4.63
C ALA A 279 0.47 -10.13 -3.63
N ILE A 280 0.88 -9.49 -2.53
CA ILE A 280 -0.07 -8.76 -1.68
C ILE A 280 -0.52 -7.53 -2.46
N ILE A 281 -1.79 -7.49 -2.83
CA ILE A 281 -2.40 -6.44 -3.65
C ILE A 281 -3.23 -5.46 -2.83
N ASP A 282 -3.68 -5.87 -1.64
CA ASP A 282 -4.40 -4.97 -0.73
C ASP A 282 -4.26 -5.37 0.74
N LYS A 283 -4.40 -4.36 1.61
CA LYS A 283 -4.46 -4.49 3.08
C LYS A 283 -5.34 -3.36 3.61
N ASP A 284 -6.34 -3.68 4.42
CA ASP A 284 -7.19 -2.67 5.04
C ASP A 284 -6.53 -2.08 6.31
N ILE A 285 -5.50 -1.23 6.12
CA ILE A 285 -4.70 -0.66 7.23
C ILE A 285 -5.45 0.48 7.97
N ASP A 286 -6.60 0.93 7.46
CA ASP A 286 -7.37 2.03 8.08
C ASP A 286 -7.88 1.67 9.49
N GLN A 287 -7.92 0.38 9.83
CA GLN A 287 -8.44 -0.10 11.10
C GLN A 287 -7.33 -0.22 12.17
N VAL A 288 -7.28 0.74 13.09
CA VAL A 288 -6.37 0.78 14.26
C VAL A 288 -6.31 -0.55 15.01
N LYS A 289 -7.45 -1.25 15.13
CA LYS A 289 -7.56 -2.55 15.83
C LYS A 289 -6.71 -3.65 15.18
N ASP A 290 -6.46 -3.55 13.88
CA ASP A 290 -5.74 -4.56 13.10
C ASP A 290 -4.23 -4.29 13.09
N LEU A 291 -3.78 -3.18 13.66
CA LEU A 291 -2.37 -2.92 13.93
C LEU A 291 -2.01 -3.46 15.32
N VAL A 292 -0.98 -4.29 15.40
CA VAL A 292 -0.47 -4.86 16.65
C VAL A 292 0.93 -4.29 16.90
N GLY A 293 1.11 -3.60 18.02
CA GLY A 293 2.42 -3.08 18.40
C GLY A 293 3.40 -4.22 18.62
N ILE A 294 4.62 -4.14 18.10
CA ILE A 294 5.62 -5.21 18.26
C ILE A 294 5.93 -5.45 19.75
N TRP A 295 5.91 -4.40 20.57
CA TRP A 295 6.04 -4.50 22.03
C TRP A 295 4.94 -5.37 22.68
N GLU A 296 3.74 -5.44 22.11
CA GLU A 296 2.67 -6.30 22.63
C GLU A 296 3.00 -7.78 22.42
N LEU A 297 3.56 -8.11 21.25
CA LEU A 297 4.03 -9.47 20.96
C LEU A 297 5.24 -9.84 21.83
N MET A 298 6.12 -8.88 22.08
CA MET A 298 7.27 -9.06 22.96
C MET A 298 6.84 -9.37 24.40
N ALA A 299 5.86 -8.66 24.94
CA ALA A 299 5.44 -8.78 26.34
C ALA A 299 4.83 -10.14 26.71
N ILE A 300 4.52 -10.98 25.71
CA ILE A 300 4.13 -12.39 25.89
C ILE A 300 5.29 -13.17 26.55
N ASP A 301 6.53 -12.86 26.17
CA ASP A 301 7.73 -13.41 26.79
C ASP A 301 8.10 -12.57 28.03
N ARG A 302 8.18 -13.24 29.19
CA ARG A 302 8.50 -12.59 30.47
C ARG A 302 9.82 -11.83 30.41
N ASP A 303 10.81 -12.37 29.71
CA ASP A 303 12.15 -11.78 29.64
C ASP A 303 12.19 -10.53 28.75
N LEU A 304 11.18 -10.35 27.90
CA LEU A 304 11.10 -9.22 26.96
C LEU A 304 10.19 -8.10 27.46
N LYS A 305 9.52 -8.23 28.62
CA LYS A 305 8.61 -7.19 29.15
C LYS A 305 9.31 -5.84 29.37
N LYS A 306 10.53 -5.85 29.93
CA LYS A 306 11.33 -4.63 30.15
C LYS A 306 11.74 -3.99 28.81
N PRO A 307 12.38 -4.72 27.86
CA PRO A 307 12.61 -4.22 26.51
C PRO A 307 11.36 -3.68 25.80
N ALA A 308 10.24 -4.39 25.91
CA ALA A 308 8.97 -4.02 25.28
C ALA A 308 8.48 -2.66 25.78
N LEU A 309 8.60 -2.42 27.08
CA LEU A 309 8.27 -1.14 27.69
C LEU A 309 9.14 -0.01 27.16
N GLU A 310 10.45 -0.20 27.05
CA GLU A 310 11.37 0.84 26.55
C GLU A 310 11.15 1.15 25.06
N ILE A 311 10.90 0.12 24.23
CA ILE A 311 10.53 0.31 22.82
C ILE A 311 9.21 1.09 22.70
N CYS A 312 8.21 0.71 23.50
CA CYS A 312 6.91 1.39 23.48
C CYS A 312 7.03 2.86 23.92
N LYS A 313 7.79 3.15 24.97
CA LYS A 313 8.08 4.52 25.43
C LYS A 313 8.77 5.35 24.35
N GLN A 314 9.77 4.78 23.69
CA GLN A 314 10.50 5.47 22.64
C GLN A 314 9.58 5.79 21.46
N TRP A 315 8.80 4.81 20.98
CA TRP A 315 7.83 5.03 19.91
C TRP A 315 6.79 6.10 20.29
N HIS A 316 6.26 6.05 21.51
CA HIS A 316 5.28 7.02 22.01
C HIS A 316 5.88 8.43 22.05
N THR A 317 7.11 8.59 22.52
CA THR A 317 7.79 9.89 22.60
C THR A 317 7.98 10.51 21.22
N THR A 318 8.49 9.75 20.26
CA THR A 318 8.69 10.23 18.88
C THR A 318 7.37 10.56 18.21
N SER A 319 6.35 9.71 18.35
CA SER A 319 5.07 9.86 17.65
C SER A 319 4.19 10.96 18.25
N ASN A 320 4.34 11.25 19.55
CA ASN A 320 3.63 12.37 20.19
C ASN A 320 4.07 13.74 19.65
N GLY A 321 5.35 13.90 19.28
CA GLY A 321 5.83 15.09 18.60
C GLY A 321 5.16 15.28 17.22
N GLU A 322 5.05 14.21 16.45
CA GLU A 322 4.40 14.22 15.14
C GLU A 322 2.90 14.54 15.22
N VAL A 323 2.19 13.98 16.20
CA VAL A 323 0.76 14.27 16.40
C VAL A 323 0.53 15.77 16.65
N ALA A 324 1.40 16.41 17.44
CA ALA A 324 1.31 17.84 17.70
C ALA A 324 1.56 18.67 16.42
N GLU A 325 2.51 18.27 15.59
CA GLU A 325 2.77 18.92 14.29
C GLU A 325 1.56 18.77 13.35
N LEU A 326 1.04 17.55 13.17
CA LEU A 326 -0.09 17.27 12.29
C LEU A 326 -1.38 17.94 12.77
N ALA A 327 -1.63 17.99 14.09
CA ALA A 327 -2.80 18.65 14.65
C ALA A 327 -2.81 20.17 14.39
N SER A 328 -1.62 20.77 14.24
CA SER A 328 -1.48 22.19 13.90
C SER A 328 -1.66 22.50 12.41
N SER A 329 -1.73 21.46 11.56
CA SER A 329 -1.91 21.62 10.12
C SER A 329 -3.30 22.12 9.76
N LYS A 330 -3.37 22.87 8.65
CA LYS A 330 -4.64 23.33 8.07
C LYS A 330 -5.33 22.23 7.25
N SER A 331 -4.58 21.22 6.81
CA SER A 331 -5.09 20.11 5.99
C SER A 331 -6.01 19.21 6.81
N ASP A 332 -7.18 18.87 6.27
CA ASP A 332 -8.10 17.92 6.93
C ASP A 332 -7.53 16.50 6.92
N GLU A 333 -6.73 16.13 5.91
CA GLU A 333 -6.02 14.84 5.88
C GLU A 333 -5.02 14.72 7.05
N ASP A 334 -4.28 15.79 7.34
CA ASP A 334 -3.32 15.80 8.45
C ASP A 334 -4.04 15.72 9.80
N LYS A 335 -5.21 16.38 9.93
CA LYS A 335 -6.03 16.29 11.15
C LYS A 335 -6.60 14.89 11.35
N ASP A 336 -7.08 14.25 10.30
CA ASP A 336 -7.61 12.88 10.39
C ASP A 336 -6.49 11.87 10.70
N ARG A 337 -5.32 12.07 10.08
CA ARG A 337 -4.11 11.32 10.44
C ARG A 337 -3.69 11.54 11.89
N SER A 338 -3.76 12.78 12.38
CA SER A 338 -3.47 13.13 13.78
C SER A 338 -4.40 12.38 14.75
N LYS A 339 -5.71 12.35 14.48
CA LYS A 339 -6.68 11.57 15.30
C LYS A 339 -6.40 10.08 15.28
N TRP A 340 -6.07 9.54 14.11
CA TRP A 340 -5.73 8.12 13.95
C TRP A 340 -4.46 7.74 14.72
N LEU A 341 -3.40 8.56 14.62
CA LEU A 341 -2.17 8.39 15.40
C LEU A 341 -2.41 8.57 16.91
N GLN A 342 -3.25 9.52 17.31
CA GLN A 342 -3.61 9.71 18.72
C GLN A 342 -4.25 8.45 19.30
N SER A 343 -5.13 7.78 18.55
CA SER A 343 -5.76 6.52 18.99
C SER A 343 -4.73 5.42 19.27
N LEU A 344 -3.63 5.38 18.51
CA LEU A 344 -2.52 4.45 18.74
C LEU A 344 -1.64 4.86 19.92
N LEU A 345 -1.41 6.16 20.13
CA LEU A 345 -0.72 6.67 21.31
C LEU A 345 -1.46 6.30 22.60
N ASP A 346 -2.78 6.46 22.62
CA ASP A 346 -3.62 6.11 23.77
C ASP A 346 -3.51 4.61 24.10
N ARG A 347 -3.53 3.73 23.08
CA ARG A 347 -3.31 2.29 23.25
C ARG A 347 -1.91 1.98 23.77
N ALA A 348 -0.88 2.62 23.22
CA ALA A 348 0.50 2.45 23.68
C ALA A 348 0.67 2.92 25.13
N LYS A 349 0.01 4.01 25.53
CA LYS A 349 0.03 4.51 26.90
C LYS A 349 -0.63 3.51 27.86
N ALA A 350 -1.79 2.97 27.49
CA ALA A 350 -2.46 1.92 28.27
C ALA A 350 -1.58 0.68 28.45
N PHE A 351 -0.87 0.26 27.39
CA PHE A 351 0.11 -0.82 27.46
C PHE A 351 1.26 -0.51 28.43
N GLN A 352 1.86 0.69 28.34
CA GLN A 352 2.95 1.10 29.24
C GLN A 352 2.52 1.04 30.70
N ASP A 353 1.33 1.56 31.02
CA ASP A 353 0.82 1.60 32.39
C ASP A 353 0.53 0.19 32.93
N ALA A 354 0.03 -0.71 32.08
CA ALA A 354 -0.19 -2.12 32.45
C ALA A 354 1.13 -2.85 32.71
N ILE A 355 2.09 -2.74 31.80
CA ILE A 355 3.38 -3.43 31.91
C ILE A 355 4.24 -2.88 33.06
N GLN A 356 4.21 -1.56 33.30
CA GLN A 356 4.92 -0.96 34.43
C GLN A 356 4.41 -1.50 35.78
N LYS A 357 3.10 -1.72 35.93
CA LYS A 357 2.51 -2.34 37.13
C LYS A 357 2.99 -3.78 37.34
N GLU A 358 3.16 -4.54 36.26
CA GLU A 358 3.63 -5.93 36.35
C GLU A 358 5.13 -6.04 36.68
N ILE A 359 5.95 -5.11 36.19
CA ILE A 359 7.40 -5.12 36.41
C ILE A 359 7.76 -4.57 37.80
N THR A 360 6.93 -3.70 38.37
CA THR A 360 7.14 -3.08 39.68
C THR A 360 6.25 -3.79 40.71
N PRO A 361 6.72 -4.83 41.42
CA PRO A 361 5.90 -5.47 42.45
C PRO A 361 5.55 -4.43 43.52
N SER A 362 4.28 -4.37 43.92
CA SER A 362 3.84 -3.47 45.00
C SER A 362 4.63 -3.78 46.26
N THR A 363 5.47 -2.84 46.70
CA THR A 363 5.94 -2.78 48.07
C THR A 363 4.76 -2.43 48.95
N GLY A 364 3.97 -3.43 49.34
CA GLY A 364 2.74 -3.23 50.09
C GLY A 364 2.13 -4.56 50.52
N ASP A 365 2.78 -5.19 51.50
CA ASP A 365 2.15 -5.83 52.65
C ASP A 365 3.27 -6.39 53.55
N LYS A 366 3.65 -5.57 54.54
CA LYS A 366 4.37 -6.00 55.76
C LYS A 366 3.69 -5.36 56.94
#